data_AF-A0A815NR36-F1
#
_entry.id   AF-A0A815NR36-F1
#
_cell.length_a   1.000
_cell.length_b   1.000
_cell.length_c   1.000
_cell.angle_alpha   90.00
_cell.angle_beta   90.00
_cell.angle_gamma   90.00
#
_symmetry.space_group_name_H-M   'P 1'
#
loop_
_entity.id
_entity.type
_entity.pdbx_description
1 polymer ?
#
loop_
_entity_poly.entity_id
_entity_poly.type
_entity_poly.pdbx_seq_one_letter_code
_entity_poly.pdbx_strand_id
1 'polypeptide(L)'
;MGVTMWEAFSKATIPWSNIETDEEVCQRVTSGETLSKPDETWIVILTTMAFNAQERPTFSQLRRSPIRLQYQLENLTHSHFELMNKFQKLLHVDMNEVVIGIAVEQTLVNLNGLNIDQTGATFRRIPDTNITVFRLRIPDDNDLKTFTKYHSEHFKNFIIRHEREPTRDGLKY
;
A
#
# COMPACT_ATOMS: atom_id res chain seq x y z
N MET A 1 -13.65 -14.97 6.19
CA MET A 1 -12.57 -14.15 5.58
C MET A 1 -11.26 -14.32 6.30
N GLY A 2 -11.17 -14.09 7.62
CA GLY A 2 -9.92 -14.28 8.37
C GLY A 2 -9.31 -15.67 8.25
N VAL A 3 -10.12 -16.72 8.35
CA VAL A 3 -9.67 -18.11 8.11
C VAL A 3 -9.10 -18.29 6.70
N THR A 4 -9.80 -17.78 5.67
CA THR A 4 -9.32 -17.84 4.28
C THR A 4 -8.01 -17.09 4.05
N MET A 5 -7.84 -15.92 4.69
CA MET A 5 -6.58 -15.18 4.65
C MET A 5 -5.48 -15.99 5.33
N TRP A 6 -5.77 -16.57 6.50
CA TRP A 6 -4.85 -17.45 7.19
C TRP A 6 -4.42 -18.64 6.34
N GLU A 7 -5.34 -19.34 5.66
CA GLU A 7 -5.02 -20.46 4.77
C GLU A 7 -4.06 -20.04 3.65
N ALA A 8 -4.29 -18.87 3.05
CA ALA A 8 -3.43 -18.33 2.00
C ALA A 8 -2.00 -18.07 2.50
N PHE A 9 -1.83 -17.51 3.70
CA PHE A 9 -0.52 -17.21 4.28
C PHE A 9 0.15 -18.43 4.92
N SER A 10 -0.62 -19.42 5.39
CA SER A 10 -0.14 -20.69 5.93
C SER A 10 0.21 -21.72 4.85
N LYS A 11 0.46 -21.30 3.61
CA LYS A 11 0.79 -22.18 2.48
C LYS A 11 -0.25 -23.30 2.27
N ALA A 12 -1.54 -22.94 2.38
CA ALA A 12 -2.67 -23.86 2.25
C ALA A 12 -2.71 -24.98 3.32
N THR A 13 -2.16 -24.72 4.52
CA THR A 13 -2.39 -25.60 5.67
C THR A 13 -3.87 -25.59 6.05
N ILE A 14 -4.42 -26.75 6.42
CA ILE A 14 -5.81 -26.87 6.88
C ILE A 14 -5.90 -26.33 8.32
N PRO A 15 -6.78 -25.35 8.61
CA PRO A 15 -6.99 -24.87 9.97
C PRO A 15 -7.44 -26.00 10.88
N TRP A 16 -6.87 -26.08 12.08
CA TRP A 16 -7.24 -27.10 13.08
C TRP A 16 -7.19 -28.55 12.55
N SER A 17 -6.27 -28.86 11.64
CA SER A 17 -6.17 -30.17 10.99
C SER A 17 -5.97 -31.36 11.94
N ASN A 18 -5.60 -31.09 13.19
CA ASN A 18 -5.39 -32.07 14.25
C ASN A 18 -6.61 -32.27 15.16
N ILE A 19 -7.75 -31.64 14.85
CA ILE A 19 -8.99 -31.74 15.61
C ILE A 19 -9.98 -32.59 14.82
N GLU A 20 -10.61 -33.56 15.48
CA GLU A 20 -11.49 -34.54 14.82
C GLU A 20 -12.96 -34.10 14.72
N THR A 21 -13.39 -33.14 15.56
CA THR A 21 -14.81 -32.75 15.66
C THR A 21 -15.02 -31.24 15.60
N ASP A 22 -16.13 -30.83 14.99
CA ASP A 22 -16.52 -29.42 14.85
C ASP A 22 -16.86 -28.80 16.22
N GLU A 23 -17.40 -29.59 17.16
CA GLU A 23 -17.67 -29.16 18.53
C GLU A 23 -16.41 -28.70 19.26
N GLU A 24 -15.30 -29.44 19.12
CA GLU A 24 -14.03 -29.05 19.74
C GLU A 24 -13.51 -27.74 19.12
N VAL A 25 -13.59 -27.58 17.79
CA VAL A 25 -13.22 -26.32 17.12
C VAL A 25 -14.07 -25.16 17.66
N CYS A 26 -15.38 -25.35 17.79
CA CYS A 26 -16.29 -24.34 18.33
C CYS A 26 -15.93 -23.98 19.78
N GLN A 27 -15.60 -24.96 20.61
CA GLN A 27 -15.21 -24.75 22.00
C GLN A 27 -13.90 -23.95 22.10
N ARG A 28 -12.90 -24.27 21.28
CA ARG A 28 -11.63 -23.53 21.23
C ARG A 28 -11.81 -22.08 20.76
N VAL A 29 -12.61 -21.86 19.71
CA VAL A 29 -12.89 -20.50 19.23
C VAL A 29 -13.65 -19.68 20.28
N THR A 30 -14.64 -20.28 20.95
CA THR A 30 -15.42 -19.59 21.99
C THR A 30 -14.66 -19.38 23.29
N SER A 31 -13.63 -20.18 23.58
CA SER A 31 -12.70 -19.95 24.69
C SER A 31 -11.63 -18.89 24.40
N GLY A 32 -11.58 -18.39 23.16
CA GLY A 32 -10.62 -17.37 22.73
C GLY A 32 -9.31 -17.93 22.19
N GLU A 33 -9.22 -19.24 21.96
CA GLU A 33 -8.09 -19.85 21.26
C GLU A 33 -8.09 -19.40 19.79
N THR A 34 -6.90 -19.11 19.26
CA THR A 34 -6.73 -18.64 17.88
C THR A 34 -5.76 -19.55 17.13
N LEU A 35 -5.85 -19.53 15.80
CA LEU A 35 -4.90 -20.21 14.94
C LEU A 35 -3.47 -19.67 15.19
N SER A 36 -2.47 -20.48 14.87
CA SER A 36 -1.07 -20.05 14.97
C SER A 36 -0.77 -18.88 14.02
N LYS A 37 0.08 -17.95 14.46
CA LYS A 37 0.50 -16.80 13.65
C LYS A 37 1.27 -17.28 12.40
N PRO A 38 0.75 -17.06 11.17
CA PRO A 38 1.42 -17.53 9.97
C PRO A 38 2.55 -16.60 9.53
N ASP A 39 2.36 -15.28 9.71
CA ASP A 39 3.29 -14.24 9.29
C ASP A 39 2.98 -12.87 9.95
N GLU A 40 3.56 -11.80 9.42
CA GLU A 40 3.37 -10.41 9.86
C GLU A 40 1.98 -9.83 9.55
N THR A 41 1.21 -10.42 8.63
CA THR A 41 -0.18 -9.98 8.31
C THR A 41 -1.20 -10.40 9.37
N TRP A 42 -0.74 -11.12 10.39
CA TRP A 42 -1.56 -11.68 11.46
C TRP A 42 -2.48 -10.68 12.15
N ILE A 43 -2.11 -9.41 12.27
CA ILE A 43 -2.97 -8.41 12.90
C ILE A 43 -4.24 -8.12 12.07
N VAL A 44 -4.15 -8.13 10.74
CA VAL A 44 -5.32 -8.03 9.85
C VAL A 44 -6.16 -9.29 9.96
N ILE A 45 -5.50 -10.44 9.97
CA ILE A 45 -6.16 -11.73 10.09
C ILE A 45 -6.93 -11.80 11.43
N LEU A 46 -6.32 -11.43 12.55
CA LEU A 46 -6.94 -11.37 13.86
C LEU A 46 -8.13 -10.41 13.92
N THR A 47 -8.00 -9.20 13.39
CA THR A 47 -9.12 -8.24 13.38
C THR A 47 -10.33 -8.77 12.60
N THR A 48 -10.11 -9.53 11.53
CA THR A 48 -11.22 -10.21 10.81
C THR A 48 -11.79 -11.42 11.54
N MET A 49 -11.11 -11.92 12.58
CA MET A 49 -11.53 -13.03 13.44
C MET A 49 -11.98 -12.57 14.85
N ALA A 50 -12.21 -11.27 15.06
CA ALA A 50 -12.70 -10.76 16.34
C ALA A 50 -13.97 -11.52 16.80
N PHE A 51 -14.04 -11.88 18.08
CA PHE A 51 -15.19 -12.62 18.62
C PHE A 51 -16.50 -11.84 18.41
N ASN A 52 -16.48 -10.57 18.78
CA ASN A 52 -17.56 -9.63 18.57
C ASN A 52 -17.69 -9.26 17.08
N ALA A 53 -18.87 -9.46 16.49
CA ALA A 53 -19.08 -9.22 15.06
C ALA A 53 -18.92 -7.74 14.68
N GLN A 54 -19.24 -6.83 15.60
CA GLN A 54 -19.18 -5.38 15.43
C GLN A 54 -17.73 -4.85 15.39
N GLU A 55 -16.78 -5.61 15.93
CA GLU A 55 -15.35 -5.29 15.90
C GLU A 55 -14.67 -5.75 14.61
N ARG A 56 -15.34 -6.60 13.82
CA ARG A 56 -14.80 -7.09 12.55
C ARG A 56 -14.88 -5.98 11.51
N PRO A 57 -13.79 -5.71 10.75
CA PRO A 57 -13.83 -4.72 9.71
C PRO A 57 -14.70 -5.18 8.55
N THR A 58 -15.43 -4.25 7.95
CA THR A 58 -16.10 -4.43 6.66
C THR A 58 -15.07 -4.58 5.53
N PHE A 59 -15.49 -5.11 4.39
CA PHE A 59 -14.63 -5.16 3.20
C PHE A 59 -14.12 -3.78 2.75
N SER A 60 -14.95 -2.74 2.89
CA SER A 60 -14.55 -1.36 2.58
C SER A 60 -13.44 -0.88 3.52
N GLN A 61 -13.55 -1.17 4.83
CA GLN A 61 -12.52 -0.87 5.81
C GLN A 61 -11.25 -1.68 5.57
N LEU A 62 -11.34 -2.98 5.25
CA LEU A 62 -10.19 -3.80 4.89
C LEU A 62 -9.46 -3.29 3.65
N ARG A 63 -10.22 -2.85 2.62
CA ARG A 63 -9.64 -2.30 1.39
C ARG A 63 -8.90 -0.98 1.62
N ARG A 64 -9.34 -0.20 2.61
CA ARG A 64 -8.76 1.09 3.00
C ARG A 64 -7.77 0.98 4.17
N SER A 65 -7.58 -0.22 4.71
CA SER A 65 -6.77 -0.42 5.91
C SER A 65 -5.31 -0.08 5.61
N PRO A 66 -4.70 0.86 6.36
CA PRO A 66 -3.29 1.17 6.24
C PRO A 66 -2.41 -0.06 6.44
N ILE A 67 -2.88 -1.09 7.16
CA ILE A 67 -2.11 -2.30 7.45
C ILE A 67 -1.80 -3.10 6.16
N ARG A 68 -2.68 -3.03 5.14
CA ARG A 68 -2.39 -3.63 3.83
C ARG A 68 -1.27 -2.90 3.09
N LEU A 69 -1.20 -1.58 3.25
CA LEU A 69 -0.12 -0.75 2.70
C LEU A 69 1.15 -0.96 3.54
N GLN A 70 1.07 -0.82 4.86
CA GLN A 70 2.19 -0.94 5.79
C GLN A 70 2.90 -2.30 5.67
N TYR A 71 2.18 -3.41 5.46
CA TYR A 71 2.80 -4.72 5.17
C TYR A 71 3.51 -4.79 3.81
N GLN A 72 2.96 -4.14 2.77
CA GLN A 72 3.70 -4.00 1.51
C GLN A 72 4.96 -3.16 1.69
N LEU A 73 4.96 -2.22 2.65
CA LEU A 73 5.95 -1.15 2.82
C LEU A 73 7.05 -1.44 3.84
N GLU A 74 6.79 -2.15 4.93
CA GLU A 74 7.79 -2.53 5.94
C GLU A 74 8.82 -3.55 5.42
N ASN A 75 8.52 -4.22 4.30
CA ASN A 75 9.45 -5.08 3.56
C ASN A 75 10.05 -4.41 2.30
N LEU A 76 9.85 -3.10 2.10
CA LEU A 76 10.41 -2.36 0.97
C LEU A 76 11.63 -1.54 1.39
N THR A 77 12.76 -2.22 1.63
CA THR A 77 14.12 -1.65 1.47
C THR A 77 14.50 -1.43 -0.01
N HIS A 78 13.50 -1.42 -0.89
CA HIS A 78 13.69 -1.46 -2.32
C HIS A 78 13.71 -0.03 -2.85
N SER A 79 14.74 0.27 -3.64
CA SER A 79 14.82 1.48 -4.44
C SER A 79 13.60 1.62 -5.36
N HIS A 80 13.30 2.86 -5.77
CA HIS A 80 12.26 3.17 -6.75
C HIS A 80 12.30 2.23 -7.99
N PHE A 81 13.50 1.91 -8.46
CA PHE A 81 13.71 1.01 -9.59
C PHE A 81 13.31 -0.45 -9.31
N GLU A 82 13.60 -0.96 -8.11
CA GLU A 82 13.23 -2.31 -7.72
C GLU A 82 11.72 -2.46 -7.53
N LEU A 83 11.06 -1.41 -7.02
CA LEU A 83 9.60 -1.31 -6.97
C LEU A 83 8.98 -1.35 -8.36
N MET A 84 9.50 -0.54 -9.30
CA MET A 84 9.05 -0.53 -10.69
C MET A 84 9.21 -1.91 -11.35
N ASN A 85 10.37 -2.56 -11.19
CA ASN A 85 10.61 -3.90 -11.72
C ASN A 85 9.66 -4.96 -11.13
N LYS A 86 9.32 -4.84 -9.84
CA LYS A 86 8.37 -5.75 -9.19
C LYS A 86 6.96 -5.58 -9.77
N PHE A 87 6.52 -4.33 -9.97
CA PHE A 87 5.21 -4.03 -10.58
C PHE A 87 5.14 -4.45 -12.05
N GLN A 88 6.20 -4.22 -12.82
CA GLN A 88 6.32 -4.68 -14.20
C GLN A 88 6.04 -6.19 -14.31
N LYS A 89 6.70 -6.98 -13.45
CA LYS A 89 6.55 -8.44 -13.41
C LYS A 89 5.15 -8.90 -12.98
N LEU A 90 4.57 -8.24 -11.96
CA LEU A 90 3.26 -8.61 -11.41
C LEU A 90 2.10 -8.28 -12.34
N LEU A 91 2.20 -7.16 -13.06
CA LEU A 91 1.11 -6.62 -13.85
C LEU A 91 1.28 -6.92 -15.35
N HIS A 92 2.39 -7.56 -15.76
CA HIS A 92 2.71 -7.90 -17.15
C HIS A 92 2.64 -6.71 -18.12
N VAL A 93 3.06 -5.55 -17.64
CA VAL A 93 3.10 -4.28 -18.37
C VAL A 93 4.54 -3.90 -18.68
N ASP A 94 4.79 -3.18 -19.76
CA ASP A 94 6.13 -2.69 -20.08
C ASP A 94 6.57 -1.61 -19.07
N MET A 95 7.87 -1.54 -18.75
CA MET A 95 8.42 -0.51 -17.85
C MET A 95 8.10 0.93 -18.30
N ASN A 96 7.86 1.12 -19.59
CA ASN A 96 7.51 2.40 -20.18
C ASN A 96 6.00 2.66 -20.20
N GLU A 97 5.16 1.71 -19.80
CA GLU A 97 3.72 1.91 -19.71
C GLU A 97 3.35 2.75 -18.49
N VAL A 98 2.60 3.82 -18.76
CA VAL A 98 2.15 4.88 -17.83
C VAL A 98 1.52 4.33 -16.54
N VAL A 99 0.95 3.12 -16.59
CA VAL A 99 0.30 2.44 -15.46
C VAL A 99 1.27 2.15 -14.32
N ILE A 100 2.56 1.86 -14.60
CA ILE A 100 3.58 1.61 -13.57
C ILE A 100 3.98 2.92 -12.90
N GLY A 101 4.10 4.00 -13.67
CA GLY A 101 4.37 5.34 -13.15
C GLY A 101 3.30 5.74 -12.13
N ILE A 102 2.03 5.57 -12.49
CA ILE A 102 0.88 5.83 -11.60
C ILE A 102 0.88 4.90 -10.38
N ALA A 103 1.18 3.61 -10.53
CA ALA A 103 1.22 2.67 -9.41
C ALA A 103 2.32 3.01 -8.40
N VAL A 104 3.50 3.41 -8.87
CA VAL A 104 4.61 3.82 -8.02
C VAL A 104 4.33 5.19 -7.40
N GLU A 105 3.76 6.11 -8.16
CA GLU A 105 3.34 7.42 -7.67
C GLU A 105 2.27 7.30 -6.57
N GLN A 106 1.23 6.49 -6.79
CA GLN A 106 0.23 6.13 -5.78
C GLN A 106 0.86 5.47 -4.56
N THR A 107 1.86 4.61 -4.75
CA THR A 107 2.57 3.98 -3.63
C THR A 107 3.35 5.03 -2.83
N LEU A 108 4.08 5.93 -3.48
CA LEU A 108 4.89 7.00 -2.85
C LEU A 108 4.01 8.05 -2.15
N VAL A 109 2.86 8.37 -2.70
CA VAL A 109 1.90 9.32 -2.13
C VAL A 109 1.15 8.71 -0.95
N ASN A 110 0.62 7.49 -1.11
CA ASN A 110 -0.11 6.80 -0.03
C ASN A 110 0.81 6.39 1.13
N LEU A 111 2.10 6.18 0.87
CA LEU A 111 3.15 5.98 1.87
C LEU A 111 3.21 7.09 2.93
N ASN A 112 2.81 8.29 2.55
CA ASN A 112 2.82 9.47 3.42
C ASN A 112 1.47 9.74 4.10
N GLY A 113 0.48 8.85 3.92
CA GLY A 113 -0.89 9.08 4.38
C GLY A 113 -1.59 10.23 3.65
N LEU A 114 -1.01 10.72 2.54
CA LEU A 114 -1.54 11.84 1.78
C LEU A 114 -2.59 11.36 0.78
N ASN A 115 -3.76 11.99 0.80
CA ASN A 115 -4.82 11.74 -0.17
C ASN A 115 -4.75 12.80 -1.29
N ILE A 116 -3.83 12.61 -2.22
CA ILE A 116 -3.57 13.57 -3.29
C ILE A 116 -4.40 13.20 -4.53
N ASP A 117 -5.15 14.18 -5.05
CA ASP A 117 -5.84 14.05 -6.35
C ASP A 117 -4.80 13.98 -7.48
N GLN A 118 -4.74 12.84 -8.15
CA GLN A 118 -3.81 12.59 -9.26
C GLN A 118 -4.38 12.95 -10.63
N THR A 119 -5.53 13.63 -10.69
CA THR A 119 -6.10 14.06 -11.95
C THR A 119 -5.13 15.01 -12.67
N GLY A 120 -4.54 14.53 -13.77
CA GLY A 120 -3.57 15.28 -14.57
C GLY A 120 -2.10 15.06 -14.19
N ALA A 121 -1.80 14.08 -13.34
CA ALA A 121 -0.41 13.66 -13.11
C ALA A 121 0.25 13.24 -14.42
N THR A 122 1.51 13.63 -14.63
CA THR A 122 2.27 13.29 -15.83
C THR A 122 3.54 12.53 -15.47
N PHE A 123 3.76 11.45 -16.22
CA PHE A 123 4.96 10.63 -16.14
C PHE A 123 5.79 10.78 -17.40
N ARG A 124 7.09 11.03 -17.26
CA ARG A 124 8.02 11.05 -18.40
C ARG A 124 9.37 10.47 -18.00
N ARG A 125 9.80 9.44 -18.73
CA ARG A 125 11.20 9.02 -18.75
C ARG A 125 11.99 9.91 -19.71
N ILE A 126 13.15 10.38 -19.28
CA ILE A 126 14.05 11.14 -20.16
C ILE A 126 14.80 10.12 -21.04
N PRO A 127 14.67 10.20 -22.38
CA PRO A 127 15.35 9.28 -23.30
C PRO A 127 16.86 9.21 -23.03
N ASP A 128 17.44 8.03 -23.24
CA ASP A 128 18.88 7.77 -23.08
C ASP A 128 19.43 8.02 -21.65
N THR A 129 18.53 8.15 -20.67
CA THR A 129 18.88 8.24 -19.25
C THR A 129 18.07 7.25 -18.42
N ASN A 130 18.52 7.04 -17.18
CA ASN A 130 17.76 6.33 -16.15
C ASN A 130 16.94 7.30 -15.28
N ILE A 131 16.67 8.51 -15.78
CA ILE A 131 15.93 9.53 -15.04
C ILE A 131 14.45 9.44 -15.42
N THR A 132 13.62 9.38 -14.38
CA THR A 132 12.17 9.41 -14.48
C THR A 132 11.65 10.64 -13.76
N VAL A 133 10.75 11.37 -14.42
CA VAL A 133 10.15 12.60 -13.91
C VAL A 133 8.66 12.39 -13.70
N PHE A 134 8.19 12.83 -12.52
CA PHE A 134 6.80 12.79 -12.11
C PHE A 134 6.34 14.21 -11.81
N ARG A 135 5.14 14.57 -12.28
CA ARG A 135 4.50 15.83 -11.90
C ARG A 135 3.27 15.51 -11.06
N LEU A 136 3.33 15.90 -9.79
CA LEU A 136 2.28 15.74 -8.80
C LEU A 136 1.60 17.08 -8.52
N ARG A 137 0.28 17.09 -8.40
CA ARG A 137 -0.46 18.26 -7.90
C ARG A 137 -0.77 18.04 -6.42
N ILE A 138 -0.07 18.76 -5.55
CA ILE A 138 -0.30 18.70 -4.10
C ILE A 138 -1.17 19.89 -3.69
N PRO A 139 -2.35 19.66 -3.04
CA PRO A 139 -3.35 20.71 -2.87
C PRO A 139 -2.95 21.80 -1.87
N ASP A 140 -2.11 21.50 -0.89
CA ASP A 140 -1.67 22.47 0.12
C ASP A 140 -0.19 22.34 0.51
N ASP A 141 0.32 23.42 1.11
CA ASP A 141 1.73 23.56 1.49
C ASP A 141 2.13 22.62 2.65
N ASN A 142 1.20 22.14 3.47
CA ASN A 142 1.50 21.24 4.59
C ASN A 142 1.72 19.81 4.09
N ASP A 143 0.87 19.36 3.17
CA ASP A 143 1.04 18.09 2.46
C ASP A 143 2.35 18.10 1.65
N LEU A 144 2.67 19.22 1.00
CA LEU A 144 3.93 19.38 0.27
C LEU A 144 5.14 19.25 1.18
N LYS A 145 5.12 19.88 2.36
CA LYS A 145 6.19 19.79 3.36
C LYS A 145 6.35 18.35 3.86
N THR A 146 5.24 17.69 4.17
CA THR A 146 5.21 16.29 4.65
C THR A 146 5.82 15.35 3.61
N PHE A 147 5.37 15.47 2.36
CA PHE A 147 5.89 14.71 1.22
C PHE A 147 7.40 14.93 1.04
N THR A 148 7.82 16.20 1.01
CA THR A 148 9.23 16.57 0.78
C THR A 148 10.15 16.03 1.87
N LYS A 149 9.74 16.21 3.14
CA LYS A 149 10.50 15.72 4.29
C LYS A 149 10.70 14.22 4.22
N TYR A 150 9.61 13.45 4.12
CA TYR A 150 9.67 11.99 4.08
C TYR A 150 10.57 11.49 2.95
N HIS A 151 10.39 12.00 1.73
CA HIS A 151 11.15 11.52 0.60
C HIS A 151 12.63 11.91 0.67
N SER A 152 12.96 13.08 1.21
CA SER A 152 14.36 13.47 1.44
C SER A 152 15.06 12.57 2.49
N GLU A 153 14.33 12.09 3.50
CA GLU A 153 14.86 11.22 4.55
C GLU A 153 15.05 9.77 4.06
N HIS A 154 14.17 9.28 3.19
CA HIS A 154 14.12 7.85 2.79
C HIS A 154 14.71 7.58 1.40
N PHE A 155 14.80 8.57 0.52
CA PHE A 155 15.23 8.39 -0.88
C PHE A 155 16.31 9.42 -1.26
N LYS A 156 17.56 9.14 -0.89
CA LYS A 156 18.72 10.04 -1.09
C LYS A 156 18.96 10.52 -2.53
N ASN A 157 18.49 9.76 -3.53
CA ASN A 157 18.65 10.11 -4.95
C ASN A 157 17.40 10.75 -5.57
N PHE A 158 16.38 11.05 -4.77
CA PHE A 158 15.14 11.64 -5.24
C PHE A 158 15.25 13.16 -5.24
N ILE A 159 15.20 13.77 -6.43
CA ILE A 159 15.28 15.22 -6.59
C ILE A 159 13.86 15.77 -6.71
N ILE A 160 13.47 16.62 -5.77
CA ILE A 160 12.16 17.27 -5.76
C ILE A 160 12.31 18.70 -6.28
N ARG A 161 11.49 19.08 -7.25
CA ARG A 161 11.37 20.46 -7.73
C ARG A 161 9.94 20.92 -7.52
N HIS A 162 9.77 22.11 -6.96
CA HIS A 162 8.47 22.70 -6.68
C HIS A 162 8.20 23.82 -7.70
N GLU A 163 7.08 23.72 -8.39
CA GLU A 163 6.56 24.77 -9.27
C GLU A 163 5.19 25.19 -8.72
N ARG A 164 5.00 26.47 -8.41
CA ARG A 164 3.67 27.00 -8.13
C ARG A 164 2.98 27.26 -9.46
N GLU A 165 1.83 26.62 -9.68
CA GLU A 165 0.97 27.01 -10.80
C GLU A 165 0.56 28.47 -10.60
N PRO A 166 0.70 29.33 -11.62
CA PRO A 166 0.23 30.71 -11.51
C PRO A 166 -1.27 30.68 -11.24
N THR A 167 -1.70 31.33 -10.16
CA THR A 167 -3.13 31.51 -9.87
C THR A 167 -3.75 32.26 -11.05
N ARG A 168 -4.94 31.83 -11.49
CA ARG A 168 -5.66 32.43 -12.63
C ARG A 168 -5.85 33.95 -12.48
N ASP A 169 -5.81 34.47 -11.26
CA ASP A 169 -5.90 35.91 -10.95
C ASP A 169 -4.66 36.74 -11.34
N GLY A 170 -3.55 36.09 -11.71
CA GLY A 170 -2.30 36.74 -12.13
C GLY A 170 -2.20 37.07 -13.62
N LEU A 171 -3.09 36.53 -14.45
CA LEU A 171 -3.17 36.86 -15.89
C LEU A 171 -4.12 38.05 -16.07
N LYS A 172 -3.66 39.24 -15.65
CA LYS A 172 -4.25 40.48 -16.16
C LYS A 172 -3.82 40.64 -17.61
N TYR A 173 -4.76 40.41 -18.54
CA TYR A 173 -4.62 40.79 -19.95
C TYR A 173 -4.51 42.30 -20.09
#